data_AF-A0A969ELU6-F1
#
_entry.id   AF-A0A969ELU6-F1
#
_cell.length_a   1.000
_cell.length_b   1.000
_cell.length_c   1.000
_cell.angle_alpha   90.00
_cell.angle_beta   90.00
_cell.angle_gamma   90.00
#
_symmetry.space_group_name_H-M   'P 1'
#
loop_
_entity.id
_entity.type
_entity.pdbx_description
1 polymer ?
#
loop_
_entity_poly.entity_id
_entity_poly.type
_entity_poly.pdbx_seq_one_letter_code
_entity_poly.pdbx_strand_id
1 'polypeptide(L)'
;MSGINVAANPSLPIFRPTEEVDAMLFLDSIAKPGEVVLSSFETGNVLPAWTSTRVVIGHGPETVGLSELQPRVDAFFNEETADELRKSLLEEFGVTYVFWGPSERELGNWNLSKTPFLQEIYQEDNYSLFLFIP
;
A
#
# COMPACT_ATOMS: atom_id res chain seq x y z
N MET A 1 -34.10 -0.71 -33.11
CA MET A 1 -34.26 0.07 -31.86
C MET A 1 -33.25 -0.50 -30.88
N SER A 2 -32.28 0.32 -30.51
CA SER A 2 -31.08 -0.04 -29.76
C SER A 2 -31.37 -0.54 -28.34
N GLY A 3 -30.51 -1.43 -27.85
CA GLY A 3 -30.47 -1.89 -26.46
C GLY A 3 -29.15 -2.63 -26.19
N ILE A 4 -28.11 -1.84 -25.93
CA ILE A 4 -26.76 -2.22 -25.43
C ILE A 4 -26.90 -2.65 -23.95
N ASN A 5 -26.08 -3.42 -23.22
CA ASN A 5 -24.64 -3.72 -23.19
C ASN A 5 -24.47 -4.96 -22.26
N VAL A 6 -23.65 -5.96 -22.60
CA VAL A 6 -22.29 -6.23 -22.06
C VAL A 6 -22.21 -6.52 -20.56
N ALA A 7 -21.69 -7.72 -20.28
CA ALA A 7 -21.43 -8.31 -18.96
C ALA A 7 -20.46 -7.49 -18.10
N ALA A 8 -20.68 -7.50 -16.79
CA ALA A 8 -19.60 -7.35 -15.81
C ALA A 8 -20.02 -8.03 -14.51
N ASN A 9 -19.24 -9.01 -14.09
CA ASN A 9 -19.28 -9.61 -12.77
C ASN A 9 -18.25 -8.85 -11.92
N PRO A 10 -18.64 -7.92 -11.02
CA PRO A 10 -17.72 -7.42 -10.01
C PRO A 10 -17.96 -8.20 -8.72
N SER A 11 -17.42 -9.41 -8.64
CA SER A 11 -17.14 -10.02 -7.35
C SER A 11 -15.91 -9.34 -6.76
N LEU A 12 -16.13 -8.15 -6.19
CA LEU A 12 -15.25 -7.45 -5.25
C LEU A 12 -16.12 -7.08 -4.03
N PRO A 13 -15.60 -7.04 -2.80
CA PRO A 13 -16.43 -6.79 -1.62
C PRO A 13 -17.11 -5.43 -1.73
N ILE A 14 -18.44 -5.41 -1.58
CA ILE A 14 -19.31 -4.23 -1.78
C ILE A 14 -19.15 -3.18 -0.66
N PHE A 15 -18.38 -3.46 0.39
CA PHE A 15 -18.16 -2.55 1.51
C PHE A 15 -16.67 -2.48 1.86
N ARG A 16 -16.05 -1.33 1.58
CA ARG A 16 -14.76 -0.95 2.17
C ARG A 16 -15.02 -0.06 3.38
N PRO A 17 -14.26 -0.22 4.47
CA PRO A 17 -14.32 0.70 5.60
C PRO A 17 -14.12 2.14 5.11
N THR A 18 -14.91 3.07 5.65
CA THR A 18 -14.80 4.49 5.30
C THR A 18 -13.39 5.00 5.61
N GLU A 19 -12.79 4.48 6.67
CA GLU A 19 -11.46 4.82 7.17
C GLU A 19 -10.36 4.38 6.19
N GLU A 20 -10.55 3.28 5.45
CA GLU A 20 -9.64 2.85 4.37
C GLU A 20 -9.66 3.89 3.23
N VAL A 21 -10.86 4.32 2.86
CA VAL A 21 -11.08 5.29 1.78
C VAL A 21 -10.54 6.66 2.18
N ASP A 22 -10.79 7.11 3.40
CA ASP A 22 -10.31 8.38 3.92
C ASP A 22 -8.77 8.43 3.96
N ALA A 23 -8.12 7.34 4.37
CA ALA A 23 -6.65 7.22 4.28
C ALA A 23 -6.14 7.28 2.83
N MET A 24 -6.80 6.60 1.88
CA MET A 24 -6.42 6.68 0.46
C MET A 24 -6.63 8.07 -0.13
N LEU A 25 -7.72 8.75 0.21
CA LEU A 25 -7.99 10.13 -0.23
C LEU A 25 -6.99 11.12 0.38
N PHE A 26 -6.63 10.94 1.64
CA PHE A 26 -5.58 11.73 2.26
C PHE A 26 -4.25 11.53 1.52
N LEU A 27 -3.88 10.28 1.21
CA LEU A 27 -2.68 9.96 0.45
C LEU A 27 -2.69 10.63 -0.94
N ASP A 28 -3.79 10.55 -1.69
CA ASP A 28 -3.90 11.22 -3.00
C ASP A 28 -3.78 12.74 -2.89
N SER A 29 -4.28 13.33 -1.78
CA SER A 29 -4.20 14.78 -1.58
C SER A 29 -2.78 15.32 -1.35
N ILE A 30 -1.88 14.47 -0.86
CA ILE A 30 -0.48 14.86 -0.55
C ILE A 30 0.54 14.30 -1.55
N ALA A 31 0.24 13.17 -2.17
CA ALA A 31 1.18 12.46 -3.01
C ALA A 31 1.25 13.09 -4.40
N LYS A 32 2.46 13.14 -4.95
CA LYS A 32 2.68 13.59 -6.32
C LYS A 32 2.51 12.40 -7.28
N PRO A 33 2.05 12.66 -8.52
CA PRO A 33 1.96 11.62 -9.54
C PRO A 33 3.29 10.89 -9.72
N GLY A 34 3.27 9.57 -9.57
CA GLY A 34 4.45 8.72 -9.74
C GLY A 34 5.27 8.46 -8.48
N GLU A 35 4.95 9.08 -7.33
CA GLU A 35 5.51 8.65 -6.03
C GLU A 35 5.06 7.22 -5.71
N VAL A 36 5.95 6.48 -5.04
CA VAL A 36 5.77 5.04 -4.81
C VAL A 36 5.30 4.80 -3.38
N VAL A 37 4.28 3.95 -3.26
CA VAL A 37 3.68 3.53 -2.00
C VAL A 37 4.00 2.05 -1.79
N LEU A 38 4.51 1.72 -0.61
CA LEU A 38 4.62 0.34 -0.14
C LEU A 38 3.37 -0.02 0.65
N SER A 39 2.73 -1.12 0.28
CA SER A 39 1.54 -1.68 0.95
C SER A 39 1.55 -3.20 0.78
N SER A 40 0.64 -3.90 1.46
CA SER A 40 0.32 -5.30 1.16
C SER A 40 -0.20 -5.44 -0.28
N PHE A 41 -0.22 -6.68 -0.78
CA PHE A 41 -0.78 -6.99 -2.09
C PHE A 41 -2.27 -6.62 -2.19
N GLU A 42 -3.03 -6.83 -1.12
CA GLU A 42 -4.46 -6.54 -1.10
C GLU A 42 -4.72 -5.04 -1.24
N THR A 43 -4.10 -4.21 -0.40
CA THR A 43 -4.17 -2.75 -0.47
C THR A 43 -3.63 -2.22 -1.78
N GLY A 44 -2.51 -2.78 -2.27
CA GLY A 44 -1.88 -2.38 -3.53
C GLY A 44 -2.73 -2.66 -4.77
N ASN A 45 -3.64 -3.64 -4.71
CA ASN A 45 -4.61 -3.86 -5.78
C ASN A 45 -5.71 -2.79 -5.82
N VAL A 46 -5.92 -2.07 -4.71
CA VAL A 46 -7.01 -1.10 -4.55
C VAL A 46 -6.52 0.33 -4.76
N LEU A 47 -5.33 0.65 -4.25
CA LEU A 47 -4.73 1.99 -4.30
C LEU A 47 -4.79 2.66 -5.69
N PRO A 48 -4.48 1.98 -6.81
CA PRO A 48 -4.52 2.62 -8.15
C PRO A 48 -5.90 3.10 -8.60
N ALA A 49 -6.98 2.67 -7.94
CA ALA A 49 -8.33 3.15 -8.21
C ALA A 49 -8.66 4.47 -7.47
N TRP A 50 -7.86 4.83 -6.46
CA TRP A 50 -8.12 5.96 -5.56
C TRP A 50 -7.01 7.01 -5.56
N THR A 51 -5.79 6.62 -5.94
CA THR A 51 -4.61 7.50 -5.89
C THR A 51 -3.86 7.53 -7.22
N SER A 52 -3.18 8.64 -7.49
CA SER A 52 -2.25 8.76 -8.64
C SER A 52 -0.84 8.18 -8.37
N THR A 53 -0.68 7.41 -7.29
CA THR A 53 0.60 6.84 -6.88
C THR A 53 0.89 5.52 -7.57
N ARG A 54 2.16 5.12 -7.58
CA ARG A 54 2.57 3.75 -7.94
C ARG A 54 2.63 2.88 -6.68
N VAL A 55 2.51 1.57 -6.85
CA VAL A 55 2.54 0.60 -5.75
C VAL A 55 3.62 -0.42 -6.01
N VAL A 56 4.37 -0.84 -4.99
CA VAL A 56 5.44 -1.85 -5.18
C VAL A 56 4.87 -3.20 -5.66
N ILE A 57 3.69 -3.59 -5.15
CA ILE A 57 2.94 -4.76 -5.59
C ILE A 57 1.44 -4.42 -5.67
N GLY A 58 0.72 -4.96 -6.67
CA GLY A 58 -0.72 -4.69 -6.85
C GLY A 58 -1.19 -4.78 -8.31
N HIS A 59 -2.25 -4.04 -8.63
CA HIS A 59 -2.90 -4.01 -9.96
C HIS A 59 -2.16 -3.11 -10.98
N GLY A 60 -0.89 -2.78 -10.70
CA GLY A 60 0.02 -2.08 -11.59
C GLY A 60 0.75 -3.01 -12.57
N PRO A 61 1.61 -2.48 -13.45
CA PRO A 61 2.46 -3.28 -14.33
C PRO A 61 3.45 -4.18 -13.55
N GLU A 62 3.60 -4.00 -12.24
CA GLU A 62 4.43 -4.82 -11.35
C GLU A 62 3.98 -6.29 -11.20
N THR A 63 2.81 -6.70 -11.73
CA THR A 63 2.36 -8.11 -11.68
C THR A 63 3.39 -9.10 -12.26
N VAL A 64 4.22 -8.67 -13.22
CA VAL A 64 5.28 -9.51 -13.81
C VAL A 64 6.38 -9.88 -12.80
N GLY A 65 6.65 -9.00 -11.81
CA GLY A 65 7.63 -9.23 -10.74
C GLY A 65 7.02 -9.76 -9.44
N LEU A 66 5.71 -10.01 -9.39
CA LEU A 66 5.00 -10.29 -8.15
C LEU A 66 5.57 -11.49 -7.38
N SER A 67 5.93 -12.57 -8.08
CA SER A 67 6.51 -13.78 -7.46
C SER A 67 7.83 -13.52 -6.73
N GLU A 68 8.58 -12.48 -7.13
CA GLU A 68 9.84 -12.08 -6.51
C GLU A 68 9.64 -10.97 -5.47
N LEU A 69 8.68 -10.07 -5.70
CA LEU A 69 8.44 -8.89 -4.86
C LEU A 69 7.57 -9.19 -3.65
N GLN A 70 6.52 -10.01 -3.80
CA GLN A 70 5.61 -10.34 -2.71
C GLN A 70 6.33 -10.87 -1.46
N PRO A 71 7.23 -11.87 -1.52
CA PRO A 71 7.93 -12.33 -0.32
C PRO A 71 8.81 -11.24 0.33
N ARG A 72 9.28 -10.26 -0.45
CA ARG A 72 10.07 -9.13 0.08
C ARG A 72 9.19 -8.12 0.81
N VAL A 73 8.00 -7.84 0.27
CA VAL A 73 7.01 -6.97 0.91
C VAL A 73 6.46 -7.63 2.18
N ASP A 74 6.15 -8.93 2.14
CA ASP A 74 5.72 -9.69 3.32
C ASP A 74 6.81 -9.66 4.41
N ALA A 75 8.08 -9.86 4.02
CA ALA A 75 9.20 -9.74 4.92
C ALA A 75 9.33 -8.33 5.51
N PHE A 76 9.01 -7.26 4.77
CA PHE A 76 9.06 -5.90 5.31
C PHE A 76 8.14 -5.72 6.53
N PHE A 77 6.91 -6.23 6.45
CA PHE A 77 5.92 -6.13 7.54
C PHE A 77 6.12 -7.16 8.66
N ASN A 78 6.85 -8.25 8.40
CA ASN A 78 7.21 -9.24 9.39
C ASN A 78 8.07 -8.61 10.51
N GLU A 79 7.77 -8.92 11.78
CA GLU A 79 8.46 -8.37 12.95
C GLU A 79 9.95 -8.78 13.05
N GLU A 80 10.31 -9.96 12.55
CA GLU A 80 11.66 -10.55 12.65
C GLU A 80 12.66 -9.92 11.67
N THR A 81 12.18 -9.17 10.69
CA THR A 81 13.04 -8.51 9.70
C THR A 81 13.88 -7.41 10.35
N ALA A 82 15.12 -7.27 9.91
CA ALA A 82 16.00 -6.21 10.39
C ALA A 82 15.64 -4.86 9.73
N ASP A 83 15.73 -3.78 10.50
CA ASP A 83 15.47 -2.42 10.02
C ASP A 83 16.35 -2.01 8.82
N GLU A 84 17.58 -2.50 8.74
CA GLU A 84 18.48 -2.27 7.60
C GLU A 84 17.94 -2.88 6.30
N LEU A 85 17.33 -4.08 6.37
CA LEU A 85 16.70 -4.73 5.22
C LEU A 85 15.43 -3.98 4.79
N ARG A 86 14.66 -3.49 5.76
CA ARG A 86 13.48 -2.67 5.50
C ARG A 86 13.86 -1.38 4.78
N LYS A 87 14.83 -0.65 5.32
CA LYS A 87 15.33 0.58 4.71
C LYS A 87 15.87 0.33 3.30
N SER A 88 16.68 -0.72 3.12
CA SER A 88 17.22 -1.09 1.81
C SER A 88 16.12 -1.35 0.78
N LEU A 89 15.01 -1.99 1.19
CA LEU A 89 13.85 -2.20 0.32
C LEU A 89 13.18 -0.88 -0.05
N LEU A 90 12.95 0.01 0.92
CA LEU A 90 12.36 1.33 0.66
C LEU A 90 13.22 2.15 -0.31
N GLU A 91 14.53 2.13 -0.13
CA GLU A 91 15.49 2.83 -1.00
C GLU A 91 15.56 2.20 -2.40
N GLU A 92 15.60 0.87 -2.50
CA GLU A 92 15.67 0.14 -3.78
C GLU A 92 14.48 0.42 -4.68
N PHE A 93 13.27 0.46 -4.11
CA PHE A 93 12.03 0.73 -4.85
C PHE A 93 11.65 2.21 -4.91
N GLY A 94 12.45 3.11 -4.33
CA GLY A 94 12.15 4.54 -4.28
C GLY A 94 10.84 4.86 -3.55
N VAL A 95 10.53 4.09 -2.51
CA VAL A 95 9.30 4.24 -1.73
C VAL A 95 9.29 5.59 -1.04
N THR A 96 8.21 6.34 -1.22
CA THR A 96 7.98 7.62 -0.55
C THR A 96 7.05 7.46 0.64
N TYR A 97 6.02 6.60 0.50
CA TYR A 97 5.02 6.38 1.54
C TYR A 97 4.87 4.90 1.86
N VAL A 98 4.57 4.60 3.12
CA VAL A 98 4.18 3.26 3.57
C VAL A 98 2.75 3.32 4.08
N PHE A 99 1.88 2.49 3.52
CA PHE A 99 0.50 2.31 3.94
C PHE A 99 0.43 1.18 4.97
N TRP A 100 -0.26 1.41 6.09
CA TRP A 100 -0.41 0.43 7.15
C TRP A 100 -1.86 0.32 7.61
N GLY A 101 -2.56 -0.71 7.16
CA GLY A 101 -3.92 -1.04 7.52
C GLY A 101 -4.07 -2.47 8.05
N PRO A 102 -5.31 -2.98 8.16
CA PRO A 102 -5.59 -4.35 8.59
C PRO A 102 -4.84 -5.41 7.80
N SER A 103 -4.81 -5.32 6.47
CA SER A 103 -4.16 -6.31 5.59
C SER A 103 -2.64 -6.36 5.79
N GLU A 104 -2.00 -5.22 6.08
CA GLU A 104 -0.56 -5.19 6.43
C GLU A 104 -0.29 -5.75 7.83
N ARG A 105 -1.21 -5.55 8.78
CA ARG A 105 -1.09 -6.12 10.14
C ARG A 105 -1.20 -7.65 10.15
N GLU A 106 -1.87 -8.24 9.16
CA GLU A 106 -1.90 -9.70 8.99
C GLU A 106 -0.55 -10.26 8.54
N LEU A 107 0.28 -9.48 7.84
CA LEU A 107 1.62 -9.88 7.41
C LEU A 107 2.63 -9.84 8.58
N GLY A 108 2.38 -8.99 9.57
CA GLY A 108 3.16 -8.94 10.79
C GLY A 108 2.76 -7.78 11.69
N ASN A 109 3.05 -7.93 12.99
CA ASN A 109 2.68 -6.94 14.00
C ASN A 109 3.84 -5.97 14.31
N TRP A 110 4.68 -5.69 13.31
CA TRP A 110 5.79 -4.74 13.45
C TRP A 110 5.26 -3.34 13.76
N ASN A 111 5.92 -2.65 14.68
CA ASN A 111 5.52 -1.32 15.12
C ASN A 111 6.25 -0.25 14.30
N LEU A 112 5.63 0.19 13.20
CA LEU A 112 6.19 1.20 12.30
C LEU A 112 6.47 2.53 13.01
N SER A 113 5.71 2.86 14.05
CA SER A 113 5.87 4.11 14.81
C SER A 113 7.15 4.17 15.64
N LYS A 114 7.87 3.06 15.83
CA LYS A 114 9.18 3.02 16.51
C LYS A 114 10.38 3.12 15.56
N THR A 115 10.12 3.27 14.27
CA THR A 115 11.14 3.18 13.23
C THR A 115 11.67 4.56 12.89
N PRO A 116 12.99 4.84 13.05
CA PRO A 116 13.52 6.20 12.94
C PRO A 116 13.47 6.79 11.53
N PHE A 117 13.32 5.96 10.49
CA PHE A 117 13.22 6.37 9.09
C PHE A 117 11.78 6.42 8.56
N LEU A 118 10.77 6.27 9.43
CA LEU A 118 9.36 6.41 9.09
C LEU A 118 8.72 7.46 10.00
N GLN A 119 8.19 8.51 9.39
CA GLN A 119 7.40 9.52 10.10
C GLN A 119 5.93 9.29 9.85
N GLU A 120 5.14 9.05 10.90
CA GLU A 120 3.68 9.00 10.79
C GLU A 120 3.14 10.38 10.38
N ILE A 121 2.37 10.41 9.29
CA ILE A 121 1.76 11.63 8.74
C ILE A 121 0.24 11.59 8.74
N TYR A 122 -0.34 10.41 8.94
CA TYR A 122 -1.78 10.17 9.05
C TYR A 122 -2.02 9.00 9.99
N GLN A 123 -3.05 9.11 10.82
CA GLN A 123 -3.58 8.00 11.61
C GLN A 123 -5.07 8.20 11.81
N GLU A 124 -5.86 7.21 11.42
CA GLU A 124 -7.29 7.15 11.65
C GLU A 124 -7.71 5.69 11.87
N ASP A 125 -8.33 5.41 13.01
CA ASP A 125 -8.70 4.06 13.45
C ASP A 125 -7.56 3.03 13.25
N ASN A 126 -7.72 2.12 12.29
CA ASN A 126 -6.79 1.04 11.98
C ASN A 126 -5.86 1.33 10.79
N TYR A 127 -5.89 2.55 10.27
CA TYR A 127 -5.13 2.98 9.11
C TYR A 127 -4.12 4.07 9.49
N SER A 128 -2.86 3.85 9.15
CA SER A 128 -1.79 4.84 9.29
C SER A 128 -1.03 4.99 7.97
N LEU A 129 -0.55 6.20 7.72
CA LEU A 129 0.38 6.48 6.62
C LEU A 129 1.69 7.00 7.20
N PHE A 130 2.79 6.48 6.67
CA PHE A 130 4.13 6.90 7.04
C PHE A 130 4.86 7.47 5.84
N LEU A 131 5.53 8.60 6.04
CA LEU A 131 6.49 9.18 5.12
C LEU A 131 7.86 8.55 5.37
N PHE A 132 8.50 8.04 4.32
CA PHE A 132 9.87 7.56 4.38
C PHE A 132 10.85 8.74 4.43
N ILE A 133 11.75 8.73 5.43
CA ILE A 133 12.81 9.70 5.60
C ILE A 133 14.15 8.95 5.51
N PRO A 134 14.92 9.12 4.43
CA PRO A 134 16.19 8.43 4.23
C PRO A 134 17.29 8.87 5.20
#